data_AF-A0A060C4R6-F1
#
_entry.id   AF-A0A060C4R6-F1
#
_cell.length_a   1.000
_cell.length_b   1.000
_cell.length_c   1.000
_cell.angle_alpha   90.00
_cell.angle_beta   90.00
_cell.angle_gamma   90.00
#
_symmetry.space_group_name_H-M   'P 1'
#
loop_
_entity.id
_entity.type
_entity.pdbx_description
1 polymer ?
#
loop_
_entity_poly.entity_id
_entity_poly.type
_entity_poly.pdbx_seq_one_letter_code
_entity_poly.pdbx_strand_id
1 'polypeptide(L)'
;MPQALSARGVDIRVIMPLYRPVKTQYKDKLRFIRWSQVKLGWRSMYSGLLTLQQDGITYYFIDNDYYFGSDQIYQDYSFDVERFCFFQRAVLEACGSRWTLNRILFTAMT
;
A
#
# COMPACT_ATOMS: atom_id res chain seq x y z
N MET A 1 -8.78 -15.97 -4.64
CA MET A 1 -9.03 -15.86 -3.17
C MET A 1 -9.66 -14.51 -2.78
N PRO A 2 -9.14 -13.33 -3.15
CA PRO A 2 -9.83 -12.05 -2.86
C PRO A 2 -11.11 -11.81 -3.67
N GLN A 3 -11.06 -12.03 -4.98
CA GLN A 3 -12.20 -11.84 -5.90
C GLN A 3 -13.40 -12.72 -5.55
N ALA A 4 -13.14 -13.99 -5.17
CA ALA A 4 -14.19 -14.93 -4.79
C ALA A 4 -14.93 -14.51 -3.51
N LEU A 5 -14.25 -13.86 -2.58
CA LEU A 5 -14.85 -13.36 -1.34
C LEU A 5 -15.56 -12.00 -1.57
N SER A 6 -14.99 -11.14 -2.41
CA SER A 6 -15.66 -9.89 -2.85
C SER A 6 -16.98 -10.18 -3.56
N ALA A 7 -17.03 -11.21 -4.42
CA ALA A 7 -18.27 -11.67 -5.07
C ALA A 7 -19.34 -12.17 -4.08
N ARG A 8 -18.95 -12.49 -2.84
CA ARG A 8 -19.87 -12.84 -1.74
C ARG A 8 -20.27 -11.65 -0.87
N GLY A 9 -19.95 -10.42 -1.29
CA GLY A 9 -20.32 -9.18 -0.58
C GLY A 9 -19.44 -8.84 0.62
N VAL A 10 -18.29 -9.50 0.78
CA VAL A 10 -17.35 -9.20 1.87
C VAL A 10 -16.51 -7.97 1.48
N ASP A 11 -16.44 -6.95 2.34
CA ASP A 11 -15.52 -5.81 2.17
C ASP A 11 -14.08 -6.32 2.35
N ILE A 12 -13.33 -6.31 1.26
CA ILE A 12 -11.96 -6.82 1.21
C ILE A 12 -11.09 -5.80 0.51
N ARG A 13 -9.92 -5.61 1.09
CA ARG A 13 -8.89 -4.72 0.57
C ARG A 13 -7.57 -5.43 0.59
N VAL A 14 -6.74 -5.12 -0.38
CA VAL A 14 -5.40 -5.70 -0.52
C VAL A 14 -4.40 -4.59 -0.36
N ILE A 15 -3.42 -4.76 0.54
CA ILE A 15 -2.30 -3.83 0.67
C ILE A 15 -1.04 -4.54 0.19
N MET A 16 -0.31 -3.93 -0.72
CA MET A 16 0.91 -4.48 -1.30
C MET A 16 2.01 -3.44 -1.47
N PRO A 17 3.28 -3.84 -1.60
CA PRO A 17 4.34 -2.92 -1.99
C PRO A 17 4.10 -2.35 -3.40
N LEU A 18 4.40 -1.07 -3.60
CA LEU A 18 4.37 -0.45 -4.93
C LEU A 18 5.66 -0.73 -5.68
N TYR A 19 5.80 -1.95 -6.22
CA TYR A 19 6.95 -2.28 -7.06
C TYR A 19 6.96 -1.45 -8.35
N ARG A 20 8.16 -1.06 -8.81
CA ARG A 20 8.35 -0.25 -10.02
C ARG A 20 7.55 -0.75 -11.24
N PRO A 21 7.51 -2.05 -11.59
CA PRO A 21 6.72 -2.51 -12.74
C PRO A 21 5.22 -2.21 -12.58
N VAL A 22 4.67 -2.39 -11.38
CA VAL A 22 3.26 -2.09 -11.06
C VAL A 22 3.02 -0.58 -11.13
N LYS A 23 3.94 0.23 -10.56
CA LYS A 23 3.89 1.69 -10.61
C LYS A 23 3.84 2.20 -12.05
N THR A 24 4.65 1.62 -12.94
CA THR A 24 4.69 1.96 -14.36
C THR A 24 3.42 1.55 -15.08
N GLN A 25 2.96 0.30 -14.89
CA GLN A 25 1.79 -0.24 -15.59
C GLN A 25 0.49 0.48 -15.21
N TYR A 26 0.34 0.87 -13.94
CA TYR A 26 -0.90 1.44 -13.40
C TYR A 26 -0.79 2.93 -13.06
N LYS A 27 0.26 3.62 -13.50
CA LYS A 27 0.58 5.01 -13.14
C LYS A 27 -0.63 5.94 -13.18
N ASP A 28 -1.39 5.91 -14.28
CA ASP A 28 -2.50 6.83 -14.51
C ASP A 28 -3.76 6.49 -13.69
N LYS A 29 -3.81 5.29 -13.12
CA LYS A 29 -4.94 4.82 -12.30
C LYS A 29 -4.65 4.90 -10.81
N LEU A 30 -3.38 5.02 -10.42
CA LEU A 30 -2.97 5.14 -9.02
C LEU A 30 -3.33 6.52 -8.48
N ARG A 31 -4.04 6.55 -7.34
CA ARG A 31 -4.39 7.78 -6.64
C ARG A 31 -3.62 7.88 -5.34
N PHE A 32 -2.90 8.97 -5.14
CA PHE A 32 -2.25 9.25 -3.87
C PHE A 32 -3.29 9.57 -2.79
N ILE A 33 -3.15 8.96 -1.60
CA ILE A 33 -4.02 9.22 -0.45
C ILE A 33 -3.30 10.12 0.54
N ARG A 34 -2.13 9.69 1.00
CA ARG A 34 -1.34 10.37 2.03
C ARG A 34 0.05 9.78 2.13
N TRP A 35 0.89 10.40 2.94
CA TRP A 35 2.19 9.89 3.32
C TRP A 35 2.36 9.88 4.84
N SER A 36 3.32 9.10 5.31
CA SER A 36 3.77 9.09 6.71
C SER A 36 5.26 8.77 6.79
N GLN A 37 5.87 9.08 7.93
CA GLN A 37 7.22 8.61 8.25
C GLN A 37 7.13 7.32 9.06
N VAL A 38 7.86 6.30 8.61
CA VAL A 38 7.93 4.99 9.26
C VAL A 38 9.27 4.88 9.96
N LYS A 39 9.25 4.73 11.28
CA LYS A 39 10.47 4.57 12.09
C LYS A 39 10.98 3.13 12.00
N LEU A 40 12.26 2.99 11.64
CA LEU A 40 13.03 1.75 11.57
C LEU A 40 14.27 1.89 12.45
N GLY A 41 14.16 1.51 13.71
CA GLY A 41 15.25 1.66 14.67
C GLY A 41 15.70 3.12 14.79
N TRP A 42 16.89 3.41 14.27
CA TRP A 42 17.54 4.72 14.32
C TRP A 42 17.17 5.67 13.17
N ARG A 43 16.50 5.18 12.12
CA ARG A 43 16.11 6.00 10.95
C ARG A 43 14.59 6.08 10.80
N SER A 44 14.14 7.13 10.11
CA SER A 44 12.75 7.28 9.66
C SER A 44 12.73 7.33 8.14
N MET A 45 11.82 6.58 7.53
CA MET A 45 11.71 6.45 6.09
C MET A 45 10.34 6.94 5.62
N TYR A 46 10.31 7.63 4.48
CA TYR A 46 9.06 8.00 3.81
C TYR A 46 8.25 6.75 3.45
N SER A 47 6.93 6.82 3.63
CA SER A 47 5.98 5.82 3.15
C SER A 47 4.78 6.53 2.55
N GLY A 48 4.62 6.44 1.23
CA GLY A 48 3.43 6.88 0.52
C GLY A 48 2.34 5.80 0.57
N LEU A 49 1.07 6.22 0.63
CA LEU A 49 -0.08 5.34 0.48
C LEU A 49 -0.85 5.75 -0.78
N LEU A 50 -0.91 4.85 -1.75
CA LEU A 50 -1.69 5.03 -2.97
C LEU A 50 -2.84 4.02 -3.02
N THR A 51 -3.83 4.27 -3.87
CA THR A 51 -4.94 3.34 -4.10
C THR A 51 -5.27 3.17 -5.58
N LEU A 52 -5.78 1.98 -5.90
CA LEU A 52 -6.38 1.61 -7.17
C LEU A 52 -7.66 0.82 -6.89
N GLN A 53 -8.71 1.04 -7.66
CA GLN A 53 -9.88 0.16 -7.68
C GLN A 53 -9.85 -0.69 -8.94
N GLN A 54 -9.92 -2.01 -8.78
CA GLN A 54 -9.91 -2.95 -9.89
C GLN A 54 -10.73 -4.18 -9.54
N ASP A 55 -11.58 -4.64 -10.47
CA ASP A 55 -12.42 -5.83 -10.33
C ASP A 55 -13.26 -5.86 -9.03
N GLY A 56 -13.79 -4.69 -8.63
CA GLY A 56 -14.58 -4.55 -7.41
C GLY A 56 -13.78 -4.55 -6.10
N ILE A 57 -12.45 -4.62 -6.16
CA ILE A 57 -11.56 -4.65 -5.00
C ILE A 57 -10.79 -3.33 -4.90
N THR A 58 -10.67 -2.82 -3.68
CA THR A 58 -9.78 -1.70 -3.37
C THR A 58 -8.38 -2.22 -3.05
N TYR A 59 -7.42 -1.84 -3.88
CA TYR A 59 -6.00 -2.07 -3.64
C TYR A 59 -5.39 -0.81 -3.03
N TYR A 60 -4.53 -1.00 -2.04
CA TYR A 60 -3.63 0.01 -1.53
C TYR A 60 -2.19 -0.39 -1.77
N PHE A 61 -1.35 0.61 -1.97
CA PHE A 61 0.05 0.42 -2.25
C PHE A 61 0.90 1.25 -1.30
N ILE A 62 1.90 0.60 -0.71
CA ILE A 62 2.95 1.27 0.05
C ILE A 62 4.08 1.66 -0.90
N ASP A 63 4.28 2.95 -1.08
CA ASP A 63 5.31 3.53 -1.94
C ASP A 63 6.54 3.95 -1.14
N ASN A 64 7.70 3.50 -1.61
CA ASN A 64 9.01 3.90 -1.16
C ASN A 64 10.02 3.51 -2.25
N ASP A 65 10.59 4.49 -2.95
CA ASP A 65 11.48 4.23 -4.08
C ASP A 65 12.80 3.54 -3.65
N TYR A 66 13.25 3.71 -2.41
CA TYR A 66 14.43 3.02 -1.90
C TYR A 66 14.20 1.49 -1.82
N TYR A 67 13.04 1.06 -1.33
CA TYR A 67 12.74 -0.35 -1.10
C TYR A 67 12.05 -1.05 -2.28
N PHE A 68 11.17 -0.36 -3.00
CA PHE A 68 10.32 -0.94 -4.05
C PHE A 68 10.60 -0.37 -5.44
N GLY A 69 11.54 0.56 -5.53
CA GLY A 69 11.94 1.17 -6.78
C GLY A 69 12.92 0.34 -7.60
N SER A 70 13.28 -0.89 -7.25
CA SER A 70 14.12 -1.74 -8.13
C SER A 70 13.26 -2.50 -9.16
N ASP A 71 13.86 -2.85 -10.31
CA ASP A 71 13.25 -3.75 -11.29
C ASP A 71 13.24 -5.21 -10.80
N GLN A 72 14.10 -5.55 -9.84
CA GLN A 72 14.15 -6.87 -9.22
C GLN A 72 13.25 -6.94 -7.99
N ILE A 73 12.39 -7.97 -7.95
CA ILE A 73 11.48 -8.20 -6.81
C ILE A 73 12.26 -8.65 -5.57
N TYR A 74 13.35 -9.40 -5.73
CA TYR A 74 14.27 -9.78 -4.63
C TYR A 74 15.66 -9.26 -4.95
N GLN A 75 16.38 -8.80 -3.93
CA GLN A 75 17.71 -8.24 -4.10
C GLN A 75 18.74 -9.07 -3.32
N ASP A 76 19.14 -8.60 -2.15
CA ASP A 76 19.99 -9.33 -1.20
C ASP A 76 19.18 -9.70 0.04
N TYR A 77 19.55 -10.79 0.69
CA TYR A 77 18.87 -11.29 1.89
C TYR A 77 18.77 -10.23 3.00
N SER A 78 19.86 -9.53 3.30
CA SER A 78 19.87 -8.54 4.40
C SER A 78 18.99 -7.33 4.06
N PHE A 79 19.02 -6.90 2.80
CA PHE A 79 18.19 -5.81 2.30
C PHE A 79 16.71 -6.20 2.29
N ASP A 80 16.40 -7.43 1.85
CA ASP A 80 15.03 -7.93 1.76
C ASP A 80 14.40 -8.09 3.14
N VAL A 81 15.16 -8.54 4.14
CA VAL A 81 14.70 -8.58 5.54
C VAL A 81 14.27 -7.19 6.00
N GLU A 82 15.13 -6.18 5.86
CA GLU A 82 14.78 -4.83 6.30
C GLU A 82 13.59 -4.25 5.52
N ARG A 83 13.55 -4.50 4.20
CA ARG A 83 12.45 -4.09 3.33
C ARG A 83 11.11 -4.66 3.77
N PHE A 84 11.05 -5.93 4.14
CA PHE A 84 9.80 -6.54 4.61
C PHE A 84 9.42 -6.06 6.01
N CYS A 85 10.39 -5.83 6.89
CA CYS A 85 10.14 -5.17 8.18
C CYS A 85 9.56 -3.75 7.98
N PHE A 86 10.13 -2.97 7.06
CA PHE A 86 9.60 -1.68 6.65
C PHE A 86 8.17 -1.80 6.13
N PHE A 87 7.92 -2.72 5.22
CA PHE A 87 6.59 -2.92 4.65
C PHE A 87 5.55 -3.22 5.73
N GLN A 88 5.84 -4.16 6.63
CA GLN A 88 4.94 -4.51 7.74
C GLN A 88 4.68 -3.32 8.66
N ARG A 89 5.72 -2.57 9.01
CA ARG A 89 5.57 -1.36 9.83
C ARG A 89 4.75 -0.29 9.11
N ALA A 90 5.01 -0.07 7.82
CA ALA A 90 4.27 0.88 6.99
C ALA A 90 2.79 0.52 6.87
N VAL A 91 2.47 -0.77 6.74
CA VAL A 91 1.07 -1.26 6.76
C VAL A 91 0.40 -0.95 8.10
N LEU A 92 1.07 -1.20 9.22
CA LEU A 92 0.53 -0.88 10.54
C LEU A 92 0.34 0.63 10.74
N GLU A 93 1.31 1.45 10.33
CA GLU A 93 1.16 2.90 10.35
C GLU A 93 0.02 3.34 9.43
N ALA A 94 -0.12 2.74 8.25
CA ALA A 94 -1.23 2.99 7.35
C ALA A 94 -2.57 2.70 8.04
N CYS A 95 -2.75 1.52 8.63
CA CYS A 95 -3.98 1.15 9.31
C CYS A 95 -4.22 1.90 10.64
N GLY A 96 -3.16 2.28 11.35
CA GLY A 96 -3.22 2.88 12.69
C GLY A 96 -3.49 4.38 12.65
N SER A 97 -2.99 5.10 11.64
CA SER A 97 -3.29 6.52 11.49
C SER A 97 -4.71 6.73 10.94
N ARG A 98 -5.68 6.72 11.86
CA ARG A 98 -7.06 7.18 11.68
C ARG A 98 -7.82 6.51 10.53
N TRP A 99 -7.51 5.25 10.24
CA TRP A 99 -7.91 4.54 9.01
C TRP A 99 -9.38 4.10 8.92
N THR A 100 -10.25 4.49 9.86
CA THR A 100 -11.70 4.22 9.81
C THR A 100 -12.60 5.38 10.21
N LEU A 101 -12.06 6.49 10.73
CA LEU A 101 -12.84 7.38 11.59
C LEU A 101 -13.90 8.21 10.86
N ASN A 102 -13.99 8.13 9.54
CA ASN A 102 -15.04 8.82 8.81
C ASN A 102 -15.15 8.28 7.37
N ARG A 103 -15.38 6.96 7.24
CA ARG A 103 -16.02 6.30 6.08
C ARG A 103 -15.40 6.48 4.67
N ILE A 104 -14.42 7.31 4.35
CA ILE A 104 -14.55 8.20 3.17
C ILE A 104 -15.87 8.95 3.36
N LEU A 105 -15.82 10.20 3.78
CA LEU A 105 -16.82 10.87 4.60
C LEU A 105 -18.16 11.20 3.91
N PHE A 106 -18.75 10.32 3.09
CA PHE A 106 -19.36 10.65 1.80
C PHE A 106 -18.25 10.61 0.72
N THR A 107 -18.01 9.50 0.02
CA THR A 107 -18.35 9.38 -1.43
C THR A 107 -19.83 9.04 -1.58
N ALA A 108 -20.75 9.88 -1.12
CA ALA A 108 -21.00 11.28 -1.47
C ALA A 108 -22.08 11.40 -2.52
N MET A 109 -23.29 11.56 -1.99
CA MET A 109 -24.52 11.95 -2.67
C MET A 109 -25.06 10.89 -3.64
N THR A 110 -25.23 9.68 -3.12
CA THR A 110 -26.36 8.82 -3.50
C THR A 110 -26.98 8.25 -2.23
#